data_AF-A0A1B9DY13-F1
#
_entry.id   AF-A0A1B9DY13-F1
#
_cell.length_a   1.000
_cell.length_b   1.000
_cell.length_c   1.000
_cell.angle_alpha   90.00
_cell.angle_beta   90.00
_cell.angle_gamma   90.00
#
_symmetry.space_group_name_H-M   'P 1'
#
loop_
_entity.id
_entity.type
_entity.pdbx_description
1 polymer ?
#
loop_
_entity_poly.entity_id
_entity_poly.type
_entity_poly.pdbx_seq_one_letter_code
_entity_poly.pdbx_strand_id
1 'polypeptide(L)'
;MNSIIKTALLSTFICLISFQTSAQSSKYKCMLQMSNYVGEGAYIVVSLVNAKGAYEKTLYVMGDDKKWYKTLKEWHKFYSKKPANISAITGASVTGGDRSITTIEIDDAKINSGYKLRFESAVEDQKYHTIDAEIPLTSEGIASKTEGKGYIRYVRLNKI
;
A
#
# COMPACT_ATOMS: atom_id res chain seq x y z
N MET A 1 -32.07 28.30 -39.38
CA MET A 1 -32.08 27.23 -38.35
C MET A 1 -30.80 26.37 -38.32
N ASN A 2 -29.95 26.39 -39.35
CA ASN A 2 -28.75 25.51 -39.42
C ASN A 2 -27.48 26.06 -38.77
N SER A 3 -27.41 27.34 -38.42
CA SER A 3 -26.20 27.95 -37.82
C SER A 3 -26.17 27.82 -36.29
N ILE A 4 -27.32 27.93 -35.64
CA ILE A 4 -27.47 27.84 -34.18
C ILE A 4 -27.25 26.39 -33.68
N ILE A 5 -27.67 25.39 -34.46
CA ILE A 5 -27.41 23.97 -34.16
C ILE A 5 -25.92 23.65 -34.28
N LYS A 6 -25.21 24.28 -35.24
CA LYS A 6 -23.77 24.08 -35.44
C LYS A 6 -22.94 24.71 -34.31
N THR A 7 -23.34 25.89 -33.81
CA THR A 7 -22.67 26.52 -32.65
C THR A 7 -22.97 25.83 -31.32
N ALA A 8 -24.16 25.24 -31.16
CA ALA A 8 -24.51 24.39 -30.02
C ALA A 8 -23.72 23.06 -30.01
N LEU A 9 -23.50 22.45 -31.18
CA LEU A 9 -22.70 21.22 -31.28
C LEU A 9 -21.21 21.47 -30.96
N LEU A 10 -20.67 22.63 -31.38
CA LEU A 10 -19.27 22.99 -31.16
C LEU A 10 -18.97 23.34 -29.69
N SER A 11 -19.93 23.95 -28.99
CA SER A 11 -19.81 24.26 -27.55
C SER A 11 -19.95 23.02 -26.66
N THR A 12 -20.69 21.99 -27.11
CA THR A 12 -20.80 20.71 -26.39
C THR A 12 -19.52 19.87 -26.50
N PHE A 13 -18.73 20.04 -27.57
CA PHE A 13 -17.47 19.30 -27.76
C PHE A 13 -16.31 19.84 -26.89
N ILE A 14 -16.33 21.12 -26.54
CA ILE A 14 -15.28 21.75 -25.71
C ILE A 14 -15.43 21.39 -24.21
N CYS A 15 -16.61 21.01 -23.75
CA CYS A 15 -16.83 20.56 -22.37
C CYS A 15 -16.35 19.12 -22.07
N LEU A 16 -15.93 18.35 -23.08
CA LEU A 16 -15.48 16.96 -22.90
C LEU A 16 -13.98 16.83 -22.61
N ILE A 17 -13.23 17.94 -22.57
CA ILE A 17 -11.76 17.92 -22.39
C ILE A 17 -11.35 18.19 -20.93
N SER A 18 -12.30 18.44 -20.03
CA SER A 18 -11.99 18.75 -18.64
C SER A 18 -11.75 17.47 -17.84
N PHE A 19 -10.56 17.40 -17.23
CA PHE A 19 -10.07 16.38 -16.29
C PHE A 19 -9.45 15.13 -16.90
N GLN A 20 -8.44 15.31 -17.76
CA GLN A 20 -7.31 14.37 -17.75
C GLN A 20 -6.44 14.69 -16.54
N THR A 21 -6.86 14.28 -15.34
CA THR A 21 -5.92 14.15 -14.23
C THR A 21 -4.95 13.07 -14.64
N SER A 22 -3.73 13.44 -15.02
CA SER A 22 -2.67 12.46 -15.16
C SER A 22 -2.60 11.70 -13.83
N ALA A 23 -2.70 10.38 -13.88
CA ALA A 23 -2.51 9.54 -12.71
C ALA A 23 -1.01 9.57 -12.36
N GLN A 24 -0.57 10.68 -11.76
CA GLN A 24 0.80 10.87 -11.35
C GLN A 24 1.01 10.01 -10.10
N SER A 25 1.96 9.09 -10.19
CA SER A 25 2.36 8.26 -9.07
C SER A 25 3.82 8.47 -8.76
N SER A 26 4.13 8.53 -7.48
CA SER A 26 5.48 8.63 -6.96
C SER A 26 5.95 7.26 -6.46
N LYS A 27 7.21 6.95 -6.73
CA LYS A 27 7.86 5.74 -6.21
C LYS A 27 8.56 6.06 -4.89
N TYR A 28 8.48 5.11 -3.97
CA TYR A 28 9.10 5.21 -2.66
C TYR A 28 9.87 3.94 -2.35
N LYS A 29 11.09 4.09 -1.84
CA LYS A 29 11.77 3.02 -1.10
C LYS A 29 11.11 2.90 0.27
N CYS A 30 10.41 1.79 0.48
CA CYS A 30 9.88 1.36 1.75
C CYS A 30 10.94 0.51 2.46
N MET A 31 11.62 1.12 3.43
CA MET A 31 12.56 0.44 4.31
C MET A 31 11.83 -0.01 5.57
N LEU A 32 11.98 -1.28 5.90
CA LEU A 32 11.39 -1.90 7.08
C LEU A 32 12.49 -2.59 7.87
N GLN A 33 12.60 -2.24 9.15
CA GLN A 33 13.53 -2.87 10.09
C GLN A 33 12.72 -3.77 11.02
N MET A 34 13.10 -5.04 11.13
CA MET A 34 12.46 -5.99 12.04
C MET A 34 12.97 -5.82 13.47
N SER A 35 12.07 -6.05 14.42
CA SER A 35 12.40 -6.35 15.82
C SER A 35 13.14 -7.68 15.89
N ASN A 36 13.94 -7.86 16.93
CA ASN A 36 14.55 -9.16 17.18
C ASN A 36 13.49 -10.10 17.75
N TYR A 37 13.31 -11.26 17.12
CA TYR A 37 12.49 -12.35 17.59
C TYR A 37 13.08 -13.67 17.09
N VAL A 38 12.69 -14.78 17.72
CA VAL A 38 13.08 -16.13 17.30
C VAL A 38 11.92 -16.74 16.53
N GLY A 39 12.19 -17.37 15.38
CA GLY A 39 11.18 -18.02 14.54
C GLY A 39 11.50 -17.86 13.05
N GLU A 40 10.58 -18.36 12.23
CA GLU A 40 10.64 -18.21 10.77
C GLU A 40 10.46 -16.75 10.33
N GLY A 41 10.73 -16.48 9.06
CA GLY A 41 10.55 -15.15 8.48
C GLY A 41 9.10 -14.65 8.58
N ALA A 42 8.94 -13.39 8.99
CA ALA A 42 7.63 -12.76 9.04
C ALA A 42 7.08 -12.54 7.63
N TYR A 43 5.82 -12.90 7.47
CA TYR A 43 4.97 -12.48 6.36
C TYR A 43 4.45 -11.08 6.69
N ILE A 44 4.61 -10.15 5.76
CA ILE A 44 4.20 -8.74 5.94
C ILE A 44 3.50 -8.27 4.69
N VAL A 45 2.34 -7.65 4.83
CA VAL A 45 1.65 -6.98 3.72
C VAL A 45 1.60 -5.48 3.93
N VAL A 46 1.92 -4.75 2.86
CA VAL A 46 1.78 -3.29 2.79
C VAL A 46 0.50 -2.99 2.04
N SER A 47 -0.50 -2.47 2.74
CA SER A 47 -1.80 -2.13 2.18
C SER A 47 -2.01 -0.61 2.15
N LEU A 48 -2.59 -0.12 1.05
CA LEU A 48 -3.19 1.20 0.98
C LEU A 48 -4.58 1.14 1.59
N VAL A 49 -4.82 1.99 2.59
CA VAL A 49 -6.08 2.10 3.32
C VAL A 49 -6.62 3.51 3.16
N ASN A 50 -7.89 3.62 2.77
CA ASN A 50 -8.54 4.91 2.54
C ASN A 50 -8.89 5.65 3.84
N ALA A 51 -9.35 6.90 3.71
CA ALA A 51 -9.72 7.75 4.85
C ALA A 51 -10.82 7.15 5.75
N LYS A 52 -11.63 6.22 5.24
CA LYS A 52 -12.66 5.50 6.01
C LYS A 52 -12.11 4.25 6.72
N GLY A 53 -10.82 3.97 6.61
CA GLY A 53 -10.18 2.78 7.18
C GLY A 53 -10.38 1.51 6.34
N ALA A 54 -10.94 1.60 5.14
CA ALA A 54 -11.17 0.45 4.27
C ALA A 54 -9.93 0.12 3.44
N TYR A 55 -9.65 -1.17 3.27
CA TYR A 55 -8.63 -1.66 2.35
C TYR A 55 -8.95 -1.22 0.92
N GLU A 56 -7.97 -0.68 0.20
CA GLU A 56 -8.11 -0.26 -1.19
C GLU A 56 -7.20 -1.06 -2.12
N LYS A 57 -5.92 -1.24 -1.77
CA LYS A 57 -4.93 -1.88 -2.66
C LYS A 57 -3.79 -2.53 -1.88
N THR A 58 -3.29 -3.66 -2.37
CA THR A 58 -2.01 -4.24 -1.92
C THR A 58 -0.88 -3.56 -2.67
N LEU A 59 0.08 -2.99 -1.95
CA LEU A 59 1.26 -2.36 -2.53
C LEU A 59 2.45 -3.31 -2.59
N TYR A 60 2.62 -4.16 -1.58
CA TYR A 60 3.67 -5.17 -1.56
C TYR A 60 3.36 -6.29 -0.55
N VAL A 61 3.90 -7.49 -0.79
CA VAL A 61 3.85 -8.65 0.11
C VAL A 61 5.28 -9.18 0.32
N MET A 62 5.75 -9.16 1.55
CA MET A 62 6.96 -9.85 1.98
C MET A 62 6.53 -11.24 2.45
N GLY A 63 6.97 -12.28 1.75
CA GLY A 63 6.47 -13.64 1.82
C GLY A 63 5.84 -14.06 0.49
N ASP A 64 6.45 -15.02 -0.20
CA ASP A 64 6.07 -15.46 -1.54
C ASP A 64 5.32 -16.81 -1.54
N ASP A 65 5.38 -17.57 -0.45
CA ASP A 65 4.65 -18.82 -0.31
C ASP A 65 3.18 -18.56 0.06
N LYS A 66 2.30 -18.81 -0.92
CA LYS A 66 0.84 -18.63 -0.80
C LYS A 66 0.23 -19.44 0.33
N LYS A 67 0.86 -20.56 0.77
CA LYS A 67 0.32 -21.38 1.86
C LYS A 67 0.21 -20.60 3.18
N TRP A 68 1.05 -19.58 3.34
CA TRP A 68 1.12 -18.73 4.51
C TRP A 68 0.25 -17.48 4.44
N TYR A 69 -0.32 -17.13 3.29
CA TYR A 69 -1.14 -15.92 3.16
C TYR A 69 -2.35 -15.87 4.09
N LYS A 70 -2.90 -17.02 4.47
CA LYS A 70 -3.98 -17.14 5.45
C LYS A 70 -3.63 -16.67 6.86
N THR A 71 -2.33 -16.54 7.19
CA THR A 71 -1.90 -16.04 8.51
C THR A 71 -2.10 -14.53 8.63
N LEU A 72 -2.08 -13.80 7.51
CA LEU A 72 -2.42 -12.38 7.39
C LEU A 72 -3.94 -12.22 7.29
N LYS A 73 -4.63 -12.43 8.42
CA LYS A 73 -6.08 -12.65 8.48
C LYS A 73 -6.92 -11.54 7.85
N GLU A 74 -6.59 -10.26 8.08
CA GLU A 74 -7.43 -9.16 7.59
C GLU A 74 -7.23 -8.94 6.09
N TRP A 75 -5.98 -8.87 5.63
CA TRP A 75 -5.68 -8.81 4.20
C TRP A 75 -6.22 -10.03 3.43
N HIS A 76 -6.08 -11.23 3.98
CA HIS A 76 -6.51 -12.46 3.32
C HIS A 76 -8.02 -12.51 3.06
N LYS A 77 -8.85 -11.85 3.88
CA LYS A 77 -10.30 -11.72 3.60
C LYS A 77 -10.59 -11.00 2.28
N PHE A 78 -9.74 -10.06 1.88
CA PHE A 78 -9.85 -9.35 0.60
C PHE A 78 -9.21 -10.16 -0.52
N TYR A 79 -8.01 -10.69 -0.28
CA TYR A 79 -7.28 -11.48 -1.26
C TYR A 79 -8.03 -12.74 -1.70
N SER A 80 -8.58 -13.52 -0.76
CA SER A 80 -9.28 -14.78 -1.06
C SER A 80 -10.57 -14.60 -1.87
N LYS A 81 -11.27 -13.46 -1.72
CA LYS A 81 -12.49 -13.16 -2.49
C LYS A 81 -12.19 -12.83 -3.95
N LYS A 82 -11.09 -12.11 -4.20
CA LYS A 82 -10.65 -11.73 -5.54
C LYS A 82 -9.13 -11.75 -5.59
N PRO A 83 -8.52 -12.93 -5.82
CA PRO A 83 -7.07 -13.06 -5.85
C PRO A 83 -6.50 -12.17 -6.96
N ALA A 84 -5.83 -11.08 -6.57
CA ALA A 84 -5.06 -10.28 -7.50
C ALA A 84 -3.76 -11.02 -7.83
N ASN A 85 -3.27 -10.89 -9.07
CA ASN A 85 -1.93 -11.35 -9.37
C ASN A 85 -0.92 -10.41 -8.68
N ILE A 86 -0.25 -10.91 -7.64
CA ILE A 86 0.74 -10.19 -6.86
C ILE A 86 2.18 -10.60 -7.20
N SER A 87 2.40 -11.38 -8.27
CA SER A 87 3.73 -11.88 -8.63
C SER A 87 4.78 -10.78 -8.82
N ALA A 88 4.35 -9.58 -9.22
CA ALA A 88 5.23 -8.42 -9.42
C ALA A 88 5.45 -7.59 -8.14
N ILE A 89 4.68 -7.86 -7.07
CA ILE A 89 4.71 -7.11 -5.81
C ILE A 89 4.86 -8.04 -4.60
N THR A 90 5.49 -9.20 -4.81
CA THR A 90 5.80 -10.16 -3.74
C THR A 90 7.29 -10.45 -3.71
N GLY A 91 7.82 -10.80 -2.54
CA GLY A 91 9.22 -11.17 -2.35
C GLY A 91 9.42 -12.05 -1.12
N ALA A 92 10.66 -12.21 -0.67
CA ALA A 92 10.99 -13.02 0.51
C ALA A 92 10.33 -12.48 1.79
N SER A 93 10.01 -13.39 2.72
CA SER A 93 9.67 -13.06 4.10
C SER A 93 10.87 -12.45 4.84
N VAL A 94 10.64 -11.75 5.95
CA VAL A 94 11.69 -10.99 6.66
C VAL A 94 11.95 -11.55 8.05
N THR A 95 13.15 -12.06 8.29
CA THR A 95 13.56 -12.66 9.57
C THR A 95 13.70 -11.61 10.68
N GLY A 96 13.63 -12.04 11.94
CA GLY A 96 13.88 -11.18 13.10
C GLY A 96 15.24 -10.49 13.02
N GLY A 97 15.26 -9.18 13.30
CA GLY A 97 16.45 -8.33 13.22
C GLY A 97 16.88 -7.92 11.80
N ASP A 98 16.37 -8.56 10.75
CA ASP A 98 16.71 -8.21 9.37
C ASP A 98 16.05 -6.90 8.90
N ARG A 99 16.56 -6.40 7.78
CA ARG A 99 16.03 -5.22 7.09
C ARG A 99 15.57 -5.59 5.70
N SER A 100 14.35 -5.16 5.35
CA SER A 100 13.80 -5.25 4.00
C SER A 100 13.73 -3.86 3.35
N ILE A 101 14.03 -3.78 2.06
CA ILE A 101 13.88 -2.56 1.25
C ILE A 101 13.13 -2.94 -0.01
N THR A 102 11.96 -2.34 -0.20
CA THR A 102 11.08 -2.61 -1.34
C THR A 102 10.68 -1.30 -1.99
N THR A 103 10.36 -1.33 -3.29
CA THR A 103 9.82 -0.16 -3.98
C THR A 103 8.30 -0.28 -4.02
N ILE A 104 7.62 0.72 -3.49
CA ILE A 104 6.16 0.86 -3.60
C ILE A 104 5.83 2.10 -4.42
N GLU A 105 4.71 2.05 -5.11
CA GLU A 105 4.20 3.15 -5.92
C GLU A 105 2.88 3.65 -5.32
N ILE A 106 2.82 4.96 -5.09
CA ILE A 106 1.69 5.63 -4.44
C ILE A 106 1.22 6.74 -5.39
N ASP A 107 -0.08 6.74 -5.67
CA ASP A 107 -0.73 7.80 -6.43
C ASP A 107 -0.68 9.11 -5.62
N ASP A 108 -0.19 10.17 -6.25
CA ASP A 108 0.04 11.48 -5.62
C ASP A 108 -1.28 12.07 -5.10
N ALA A 109 -2.44 11.73 -5.70
CA ALA A 109 -3.76 12.15 -5.22
C ALA A 109 -4.14 11.55 -3.85
N LYS A 110 -3.43 10.50 -3.42
CA LYS A 110 -3.62 9.85 -2.12
C LYS A 110 -2.84 10.55 -1.00
N ILE A 111 -1.90 11.42 -1.35
CA ILE A 111 -1.11 12.17 -0.37
C ILE A 111 -1.95 13.34 0.16
N ASN A 112 -1.92 13.53 1.48
CA ASN A 112 -2.70 14.53 2.22
C ASN A 112 -4.23 14.42 2.07
N SER A 113 -4.76 13.28 1.62
CA SER A 113 -6.21 13.03 1.47
C SER A 113 -6.80 12.07 2.51
N GLY A 114 -6.10 11.89 3.65
CA GLY A 114 -6.53 11.04 4.76
C GLY A 114 -6.25 9.55 4.57
N TYR A 115 -5.59 9.16 3.49
CA TYR A 115 -5.10 7.80 3.28
C TYR A 115 -3.94 7.45 4.20
N LYS A 116 -3.68 6.15 4.33
CA LYS A 116 -2.56 5.61 5.10
C LYS A 116 -2.03 4.32 4.51
N LEU A 117 -0.77 4.02 4.80
CA LEU A 117 -0.20 2.69 4.62
C LEU A 117 -0.39 1.90 5.91
N ARG A 118 -0.88 0.66 5.79
CA ARG A 118 -0.99 -0.28 6.90
C ARG A 118 -0.08 -1.47 6.64
N PHE A 119 0.70 -1.80 7.65
CA PHE A 119 1.55 -2.97 7.71
C PHE A 119 0.90 -3.99 8.64
N GLU A 120 0.53 -5.12 8.08
CA GLU A 120 0.02 -6.28 8.79
C GLU A 120 1.09 -7.36 8.75
N SER A 121 1.35 -8.03 9.88
CA SER A 121 2.44 -8.98 10.01
C SER A 121 2.03 -10.27 10.73
N ALA A 122 2.66 -11.37 10.36
CA ALA A 122 2.51 -12.67 10.99
C ALA A 122 3.80 -13.47 10.87
N VAL A 123 4.19 -14.18 11.92
CA VAL A 123 5.21 -15.22 11.89
C VAL A 123 4.52 -16.56 12.05
N GLU A 124 5.01 -17.59 11.37
CA GLU A 124 4.49 -18.96 11.47
C GLU A 124 4.41 -19.40 12.94
N ASP A 125 3.25 -19.94 13.33
CA ASP A 125 2.94 -20.40 14.70
C ASP A 125 3.14 -19.36 15.81
N GLN A 126 3.12 -18.07 15.48
CA GLN A 126 3.25 -16.98 16.46
C GLN A 126 2.12 -15.95 16.38
N LYS A 127 2.30 -14.85 17.11
CA LYS A 127 1.30 -13.80 17.28
C LYS A 127 1.07 -13.07 15.97
N TYR A 128 -0.18 -12.94 15.58
CA TYR A 128 -0.59 -12.15 14.43
C TYR A 128 -0.81 -10.68 14.84
N HIS A 129 -0.32 -9.74 14.02
CA HIS A 129 -0.48 -8.29 14.22
C HIS A 129 -1.20 -7.64 13.03
N THR A 130 -2.48 -7.31 13.23
CA THR A 130 -3.31 -6.62 12.21
C THR A 130 -2.79 -5.24 11.85
N ILE A 131 -2.28 -4.50 12.84
CA ILE A 131 -1.66 -3.18 12.65
C ILE A 131 -0.33 -3.22 13.39
N ASP A 132 0.71 -3.66 12.70
CA ASP A 132 2.07 -3.63 13.22
C ASP A 132 2.65 -2.22 13.05
N ALA A 133 2.52 -1.62 11.87
CA ALA A 133 2.82 -0.21 11.65
C ALA A 133 1.73 0.46 10.80
N GLU A 134 1.53 1.76 10.99
CA GLU A 134 0.60 2.55 10.19
C GLU A 134 1.18 3.94 9.92
N ILE A 135 1.32 4.29 8.64
CA ILE A 135 1.92 5.55 8.20
C ILE A 135 0.80 6.40 7.58
N PRO A 136 0.41 7.53 8.20
CA PRO A 136 -0.44 8.50 7.53
C PRO A 136 0.24 8.99 6.25
N LEU A 137 -0.46 8.97 5.11
CA LEU A 137 0.06 9.50 3.86
C LEU A 137 -0.03 11.03 3.85
N THR A 138 0.55 11.68 4.86
CA THR A 138 0.78 13.12 4.88
C THR A 138 2.24 13.41 4.53
N SER A 139 2.54 14.63 4.09
CA SER A 139 3.93 15.02 3.79
C SER A 139 4.87 14.76 4.98
N GLU A 140 4.40 15.03 6.21
CA GLU A 140 5.13 14.77 7.45
C GLU A 140 5.22 13.27 7.76
N GLY A 141 4.12 12.52 7.63
CA GLY A 141 4.08 11.09 7.93
C GLY A 141 5.02 10.28 7.03
N ILE A 142 5.13 10.65 5.75
CA ILE A 142 6.04 10.03 4.79
C ILE A 142 7.50 10.34 5.11
N ALA A 143 7.81 11.57 5.54
CA ALA A 143 9.16 11.97 5.91
C ALA A 143 9.62 11.39 7.27
N SER A 144 8.66 10.96 8.10
CA SER A 144 8.92 10.51 9.46
C SER A 144 9.31 9.03 9.55
N LYS A 145 10.06 8.69 10.60
CA LYS A 145 10.23 7.29 11.02
C LYS A 145 8.99 6.88 11.80
N THR A 146 8.33 5.81 11.35
CA THR A 146 7.17 5.25 12.05
C THR A 146 7.60 4.01 12.82
N GLU A 147 7.44 4.02 14.15
CA GLU A 147 7.71 2.85 14.98
C GLU A 147 6.61 1.79 14.80
N GLY A 148 6.99 0.52 14.78
CA GLY A 148 6.07 -0.59 14.77
C GLY A 148 5.64 -1.00 16.18
N LYS A 149 4.69 -1.94 16.24
CA LYS A 149 4.01 -2.39 17.48
C LYS A 149 4.17 -3.88 17.72
N GLY A 150 4.82 -4.60 16.81
CA GLY A 150 5.03 -6.04 16.85
C GLY A 150 6.38 -6.44 16.26
N TYR A 151 6.35 -7.21 15.18
CA TYR A 151 7.56 -7.72 14.52
C TYR A 151 8.32 -6.64 13.77
N ILE A 152 7.65 -5.57 13.36
CA ILE A 152 8.30 -4.41 12.77
C ILE A 152 8.80 -3.53 13.91
N ARG A 153 10.09 -3.19 13.87
CA ARG A 153 10.68 -2.19 14.77
C ARG A 153 10.34 -0.79 14.29
N TYR A 154 10.63 -0.50 13.02
CA TYR A 154 10.22 0.76 12.39
C TYR A 154 10.16 0.65 10.86
N VAL A 155 9.48 1.61 10.25
CA VAL A 155 9.40 1.82 8.81
C VAL A 155 9.84 3.24 8.46
N ARG A 156 10.52 3.39 7.32
CA ARG A 156 10.85 4.68 6.69
C ARG A 156 10.54 4.64 5.21
N LEU A 157 10.00 5.74 4.69
CA LEU A 157 9.78 5.94 3.26
C LEU A 157 10.74 7.00 2.74
N ASN A 158 11.33 6.75 1.57
CA ASN A 158 12.11 7.75 0.85
C ASN A 158 11.65 7.79 -0.59
N LYS A 159 11.29 8.97 -1.09
CA LYS A 159 10.92 9.16 -2.50
C LYS A 159 12.12 8.86 -3.40
N ILE A 160 11.89 8.23 -4.56
CA ILE A 160 12.91 7.92 -5.58
C ILE A 160 12.51 8.41 -6.95
#